data_AF-A0A9Q0PRS9-F1
#
_entry.id   AF-A0A9Q0PRS9-F1
#
_cell.length_a   1.000
_cell.length_b   1.000
_cell.length_c   1.000
_cell.angle_alpha   90.00
_cell.angle_beta   90.00
_cell.angle_gamma   90.00
#
_symmetry.space_group_name_H-M   'P 1'
#
loop_
_entity.id
_entity.type
_entity.pdbx_description
1 polymer ?
#
loop_
_entity_poly.entity_id
_entity_poly.type
_entity_poly.pdbx_seq_one_letter_code
_entity_poly.pdbx_strand_id
1 'polypeptide(L)'
;MWIPGKSTMLQVLVSIQALILNDKPFFNEPGYESSYVGAEGDKRSKKYNEEVFILSLKTMMYTLRRPPKHFEDLVIGHFHIHAHYILVACKAYADGAIVGSVTVKDGVADVDKADKGASGEFKATVKKMINALVTNFTRFGSIDCEQFRIDDR
;
A
#
# COMPACT_ATOMS: atom_id res chain seq x y z
N MET A 1 -16.48 12.64 -20.34
CA MET A 1 -16.37 14.10 -20.56
C MET A 1 -17.06 14.82 -19.42
N TRP A 2 -16.47 15.89 -18.87
CA TRP A 2 -17.10 16.70 -17.81
C TRP A 2 -18.31 17.46 -18.36
N ILE A 3 -19.43 17.45 -17.63
CA ILE A 3 -20.67 18.12 -18.04
C ILE A 3 -21.05 19.13 -16.94
N PRO A 4 -20.99 20.45 -17.23
CA PRO A 4 -21.42 21.47 -16.28
C PRO A 4 -22.86 21.22 -15.78
N GLY A 5 -23.07 21.37 -14.47
CA GLY A 5 -24.39 21.18 -13.84
C GLY A 5 -24.84 19.72 -13.68
N LYS A 6 -24.10 18.73 -14.21
CA LYS A 6 -24.37 17.29 -13.99
C LYS A 6 -23.22 16.56 -13.31
N SER A 7 -21.99 16.91 -13.66
CA SER A 7 -20.81 16.32 -13.04
C SER A 7 -20.56 16.91 -11.65
N THR A 8 -20.21 16.06 -10.69
CA THR A 8 -20.06 16.43 -9.28
C THR A 8 -18.68 16.09 -8.74
N MET A 9 -18.25 16.77 -7.67
CA MET A 9 -17.00 16.42 -6.97
C MET A 9 -17.03 14.98 -6.45
N LEU A 10 -18.19 14.50 -5.98
CA LEU A 10 -18.34 13.12 -5.53
C LEU A 10 -18.04 12.12 -6.66
N GLN A 11 -18.56 12.35 -7.86
CA GLN A 11 -18.26 11.49 -9.01
C GLN A 11 -16.77 11.49 -9.35
N VAL A 12 -16.09 12.63 -9.23
CA VAL A 12 -14.64 12.70 -9.44
C VAL A 12 -13.92 11.85 -8.39
N LEU A 13 -14.24 12.00 -7.10
CA LEU A 13 -13.61 11.23 -6.03
C LEU A 13 -13.84 9.72 -6.17
N VAL A 14 -15.06 9.30 -6.51
CA VAL A 14 -15.39 7.88 -6.76
C VAL A 14 -14.66 7.37 -8.01
N SER A 15 -14.52 8.20 -9.05
CA SER A 15 -13.78 7.80 -10.26
C SER A 15 -12.28 7.60 -10.00
N ILE A 16 -11.68 8.41 -9.12
CA ILE A 16 -10.28 8.22 -8.72
C ILE A 16 -10.11 6.88 -7.99
N GLN A 17 -11.03 6.56 -7.08
CA GLN A 17 -11.00 5.29 -6.35
C GLN A 17 -11.18 4.09 -7.29
N ALA A 18 -12.09 4.17 -8.26
CA ALA A 18 -12.40 3.05 -9.14
C ALA A 18 -11.40 2.86 -10.29
N LEU A 19 -10.91 3.96 -10.87
CA LEU A 19 -10.17 3.91 -12.14
C LEU A 19 -8.66 4.11 -11.95
N ILE A 20 -8.23 4.83 -10.91
CA ILE A 20 -6.81 5.10 -10.67
C ILE A 20 -6.25 4.16 -9.60
N LEU A 21 -6.92 4.07 -8.45
CA LEU A 21 -6.47 3.30 -7.29
C LEU A 21 -6.99 1.85 -7.29
N ASN A 22 -6.82 1.14 -8.40
CA ASN A 22 -7.27 -0.26 -8.57
C ASN A 22 -6.15 -1.29 -8.30
N ASP A 23 -6.47 -2.57 -8.40
CA ASP A 23 -5.57 -3.69 -8.07
C ASP A 23 -4.42 -3.90 -9.06
N LYS A 24 -4.56 -3.44 -10.31
CA LYS A 24 -3.55 -3.60 -11.38
C LYS A 24 -3.30 -2.27 -12.12
N PRO A 25 -2.75 -1.25 -11.43
CA PRO A 25 -2.57 0.10 -11.97
C PRO A 25 -1.62 0.16 -13.18
N PHE A 26 -0.81 -0.88 -13.41
CA PHE A 26 -0.02 -1.03 -14.64
C PHE A 26 -0.88 -0.95 -15.92
N PHE A 27 -2.10 -1.48 -15.88
CA PHE A 27 -3.01 -1.48 -17.03
C PHE A 27 -3.83 -0.19 -17.19
N ASN A 28 -3.64 0.79 -16.31
CA ASN A 28 -4.24 2.12 -16.50
C ASN A 28 -3.65 2.85 -17.71
N GLU A 29 -2.47 2.42 -18.19
CA GLU A 29 -1.84 2.99 -19.37
C GLU A 29 -2.58 2.56 -20.66
N PRO A 30 -2.99 3.51 -21.51
CA PRO A 30 -3.67 3.20 -22.76
C PRO A 30 -2.92 2.17 -23.62
N GLY A 31 -3.65 1.14 -24.05
CA GLY A 31 -3.12 0.09 -24.93
C GLY A 31 -2.32 -1.01 -24.21
N TYR A 32 -2.08 -0.91 -22.90
CA TYR A 32 -1.34 -1.96 -22.18
C TYR A 32 -2.15 -3.25 -22.05
N GLU A 33 -3.47 -3.16 -21.86
CA GLU A 33 -4.36 -4.33 -21.81
C GLU A 33 -4.29 -5.18 -23.10
N SER A 34 -4.18 -4.53 -24.26
CA SER A 34 -4.04 -5.22 -25.55
C SER A 34 -2.61 -5.65 -25.87
N SER A 35 -1.61 -4.90 -25.39
CA SER A 35 -0.21 -5.16 -25.72
C SER A 35 0.45 -6.20 -24.81
N TYR A 36 -0.05 -6.33 -23.59
CA TYR A 36 0.51 -7.19 -22.55
C TYR A 36 -0.54 -8.20 -22.06
N VAL A 37 -0.91 -9.11 -22.96
CA VAL A 37 -1.89 -10.17 -22.66
C VAL A 37 -1.22 -11.36 -21.98
N GLY A 38 -1.92 -11.99 -21.03
CA GLY A 38 -1.48 -13.23 -20.39
C GLY A 38 -0.34 -13.05 -19.40
N ALA A 39 0.48 -14.10 -19.23
CA ALA A 39 1.45 -14.21 -18.14
C ALA A 39 2.52 -13.11 -18.11
N GLU A 40 2.94 -12.60 -19.28
CA GLU A 40 3.91 -11.50 -19.35
C GLU A 40 3.33 -10.18 -18.82
N GLY A 41 2.05 -9.91 -19.10
CA GLY A 41 1.35 -8.75 -18.55
C GLY A 41 1.18 -8.84 -17.05
N ASP A 42 0.77 -10.01 -16.54
CA ASP A 42 0.63 -10.23 -15.11
C ASP A 42 1.97 -10.08 -14.37
N LYS A 43 3.07 -10.57 -14.96
CA LYS A 43 4.42 -10.39 -14.40
C LYS A 43 4.83 -8.93 -14.31
N ARG A 44 4.53 -8.13 -15.35
CA ARG A 44 4.82 -6.68 -15.36
C ARG A 44 3.95 -5.92 -14.37
N SER A 45 2.66 -6.23 -14.32
CA SER A 45 1.73 -5.64 -13.35
C SER A 45 2.15 -5.93 -11.92
N LYS A 46 2.59 -7.16 -11.62
CA LYS A 46 3.08 -7.54 -10.30
C LYS A 46 4.31 -6.73 -9.89
N LYS A 47 5.28 -6.60 -10.79
CA LYS A 47 6.48 -5.78 -10.55
C LYS A 47 6.10 -4.31 -10.30
N TYR A 48 5.17 -3.78 -11.08
CA TYR A 48 4.68 -2.42 -10.90
C TYR A 48 4.00 -2.23 -9.53
N ASN A 49 3.19 -3.20 -9.08
CA ASN A 49 2.57 -3.17 -7.75
C ASN A 49 3.61 -3.15 -6.62
N GLU A 50 4.69 -3.93 -6.74
CA GLU A 50 5.80 -3.93 -5.77
C GLU A 50 6.46 -2.54 -5.67
N GLU A 51 6.74 -1.91 -6.82
CA GLU A 51 7.35 -0.57 -6.88
C GLU A 51 6.42 0.50 -6.28
N VAL A 52 5.14 0.52 -6.68
CA VAL A 52 4.15 1.47 -6.17
C VAL A 52 3.90 1.27 -4.68
N PHE A 53 3.92 0.04 -4.17
CA PHE A 53 3.78 -0.22 -2.74
C PHE A 53 4.93 0.40 -1.93
N ILE A 54 6.17 0.28 -2.39
CA ILE A 54 7.33 0.93 -1.75
C ILE A 54 7.15 2.46 -1.74
N LEU A 55 6.70 3.05 -2.85
CA LEU A 55 6.42 4.48 -2.93
C LEU A 55 5.28 4.89 -1.99
N SER A 56 4.27 4.05 -1.84
CA SER A 56 3.16 4.24 -0.92
C SER A 56 3.65 4.31 0.53
N LEU A 57 4.49 3.36 0.97
CA LEU A 57 5.09 3.38 2.32
C LEU A 57 5.94 4.63 2.58
N LYS A 58 6.73 5.05 1.58
CA LYS A 58 7.51 6.31 1.66
C LYS A 58 6.58 7.52 1.81
N THR A 59 5.50 7.55 1.04
CA THR A 59 4.50 8.62 1.06
C THR A 59 3.78 8.66 2.39
N MET A 60 3.36 7.52 2.94
CA MET A 60 2.75 7.44 4.28
C MET A 60 3.63 8.08 5.35
N MET A 61 4.92 7.71 5.39
CA MET A 61 5.87 8.30 6.33
C MET A 61 6.08 9.81 6.11
N TYR A 62 6.09 10.26 4.85
CA TYR A 62 6.21 11.68 4.53
C TYR A 62 4.97 12.45 5.00
N THR A 63 3.77 11.97 4.66
CA THR A 63 2.48 12.57 5.02
C THR A 63 2.31 12.63 6.53
N LEU A 64 2.76 11.61 7.27
CA LEU A 64 2.72 11.63 8.73
C LEU A 64 3.68 12.67 9.33
N ARG A 65 4.86 12.88 8.73
CA ARG A 65 5.83 13.91 9.17
C ARG A 65 5.43 15.33 8.77
N ARG A 66 4.72 15.48 7.66
CA ARG A 66 4.29 16.76 7.09
C ARG A 66 2.84 16.64 6.60
N PRO A 67 1.86 16.58 7.52
CA PRO A 67 0.46 16.49 7.12
C PRO A 67 0.07 17.70 6.27
N PRO A 68 -0.81 17.53 5.27
CA PRO A 68 -1.39 18.65 4.56
C PRO A 68 -2.14 19.57 5.53
N LYS A 69 -2.06 20.88 5.29
CA LYS A 69 -2.73 21.88 6.12
C LYS A 69 -4.22 21.57 6.22
N HIS A 70 -4.77 21.57 7.42
CA HIS A 70 -6.17 21.25 7.74
C HIS A 70 -6.53 19.76 7.69
N PHE A 71 -5.54 18.87 7.54
CA PHE A 71 -5.70 17.41 7.55
C PHE A 71 -4.86 16.73 8.64
N GLU A 72 -4.25 17.49 9.56
CA GLU A 72 -3.35 16.99 10.59
C GLU A 72 -4.00 15.88 11.43
N ASP A 73 -5.18 16.16 12.00
CA ASP A 73 -5.91 15.21 12.84
C ASP A 73 -6.39 13.99 12.04
N LEU A 74 -6.80 14.19 10.78
CA LEU A 74 -7.22 13.10 9.90
C LEU A 74 -6.05 12.15 9.62
N VAL A 75 -4.88 12.70 9.29
CA VAL A 75 -3.68 11.91 8.99
C VAL A 75 -3.23 11.13 10.22
N ILE A 76 -3.14 11.80 11.38
CA ILE A 76 -2.72 11.15 12.62
C ILE A 76 -3.71 10.05 13.02
N GLY A 77 -5.01 10.37 13.05
CA GLY A 77 -6.06 9.41 13.39
C GLY A 77 -6.13 8.22 12.43
N HIS A 78 -5.94 8.45 11.12
CA HIS A 78 -5.87 7.37 10.14
C HIS A 78 -4.74 6.40 10.47
N PHE A 79 -3.52 6.88 10.70
CA PHE A 79 -2.37 6.03 10.99
C PHE A 79 -2.39 5.42 12.40
N HIS A 80 -3.08 6.02 13.38
CA HIS A 80 -3.34 5.35 14.67
C HIS A 80 -4.16 4.08 14.49
N ILE A 81 -5.23 4.15 13.70
CA ILE A 81 -6.11 3.00 13.45
C ILE A 81 -5.43 1.95 12.55
N HIS A 82 -4.65 2.40 11.56
CA HIS A 82 -4.18 1.52 10.48
C HIS A 82 -2.72 1.07 10.61
N ALA A 83 -1.93 1.59 11.56
CA ALA A 83 -0.51 1.25 11.69
C ALA A 83 -0.27 -0.26 11.80
N HIS A 84 -1.04 -0.96 12.63
CA HIS A 84 -0.91 -2.41 12.81
C HIS A 84 -1.24 -3.16 11.51
N TYR A 85 -2.35 -2.81 10.85
CA TYR A 85 -2.73 -3.40 9.56
C TYR A 85 -1.65 -3.23 8.50
N ILE A 86 -1.04 -2.04 8.43
CA ILE A 86 0.08 -1.75 7.51
C ILE A 86 1.30 -2.60 7.85
N LEU A 87 1.68 -2.69 9.13
CA LEU A 87 2.86 -3.45 9.57
C LEU A 87 2.67 -4.96 9.36
N VAL A 88 1.46 -5.47 9.60
CA VAL A 88 1.06 -6.86 9.33
C VAL A 88 1.18 -7.18 7.83
N ALA A 89 0.64 -6.32 6.97
CA ALA A 89 0.78 -6.48 5.52
C ALA A 89 2.26 -6.43 5.09
N CYS A 90 3.05 -5.49 5.63
CA CYS A 90 4.48 -5.41 5.35
C CYS A 90 5.23 -6.68 5.74
N LYS A 91 4.92 -7.30 6.89
CA LYS A 91 5.49 -8.59 7.28
C LYS A 91 5.14 -9.69 6.29
N ALA A 92 3.86 -9.84 5.95
CA ALA A 92 3.43 -10.85 4.97
C ALA A 92 4.12 -10.67 3.60
N TYR A 93 4.27 -9.43 3.14
CA TYR A 93 4.99 -9.11 1.91
C TYR A 93 6.50 -9.36 2.02
N ALA A 94 7.12 -9.07 3.16
CA ALA A 94 8.51 -9.41 3.44
C ALA A 94 8.74 -10.94 3.49
N ASP A 95 7.72 -11.72 3.83
CA ASP A 95 7.75 -13.19 3.84
C ASP A 95 7.48 -13.79 2.44
N GLY A 96 6.93 -13.01 1.52
CA GLY A 96 6.84 -13.34 0.09
C GLY A 96 5.43 -13.37 -0.49
N ALA A 97 4.42 -12.92 0.26
CA ALA A 97 3.08 -12.72 -0.26
C ALA A 97 3.07 -11.66 -1.38
N ILE A 98 2.23 -11.86 -2.39
CA ILE A 98 2.01 -10.90 -3.48
C ILE A 98 1.32 -9.65 -2.93
N VAL A 99 1.76 -8.47 -3.38
CA VAL A 99 1.10 -7.21 -3.03
C VAL A 99 -0.38 -7.25 -3.39
N GLY A 100 -1.25 -7.00 -2.41
CA GLY A 100 -2.71 -7.01 -2.56
C GLY A 100 -3.38 -8.36 -2.28
N SER A 101 -2.63 -9.46 -2.10
CA SER A 101 -3.23 -10.78 -1.82
C SER A 101 -3.53 -11.03 -0.34
N VAL A 102 -3.07 -10.15 0.55
CA VAL A 102 -3.21 -10.32 2.00
C VAL A 102 -4.48 -9.63 2.48
N THR A 103 -5.39 -10.41 3.06
CA THR A 103 -6.51 -9.84 3.82
C THR A 103 -6.12 -9.77 5.29
N VAL A 104 -6.28 -8.61 5.91
CA VAL A 104 -6.03 -8.43 7.34
C VAL A 104 -7.38 -8.26 8.04
N LYS A 105 -7.73 -9.21 8.90
CA LYS A 105 -8.94 -9.16 9.73
C LYS A 105 -8.52 -9.11 11.20
N ASP A 106 -9.06 -8.16 11.94
CA ASP A 106 -8.80 -8.00 13.38
C ASP A 106 -7.28 -7.92 13.73
N GLY A 107 -6.50 -7.28 12.86
CA GLY A 107 -5.03 -7.17 13.03
C GLY A 107 -4.24 -8.45 12.72
N VAL A 108 -4.89 -9.50 12.21
CA VAL A 108 -4.24 -10.75 11.80
C VAL A 108 -4.31 -10.89 10.28
N ALA A 109 -3.16 -11.11 9.63
CA ALA A 109 -3.14 -11.45 8.21
C ALA A 109 -3.57 -12.90 8.02
N ASP A 110 -4.54 -13.13 7.13
CA ASP A 110 -4.84 -14.45 6.59
C ASP A 110 -3.77 -14.80 5.54
N VAL A 111 -2.58 -15.15 6.03
CA VAL A 111 -1.41 -15.44 5.18
C VAL A 111 -1.52 -16.79 4.49
N ASP A 112 -2.36 -17.69 5.01
CA ASP A 112 -2.59 -19.04 4.45
C ASP A 112 -3.28 -18.98 3.08
N LYS A 113 -4.00 -17.89 2.80
CA LYS A 113 -4.62 -17.62 1.49
C LYS A 113 -3.82 -16.67 0.60
N ALA A 114 -2.69 -16.17 1.08
CA ALA A 114 -1.91 -15.20 0.31
C ALA A 114 -1.11 -15.91 -0.78
N ASP A 115 -1.33 -15.50 -2.04
CA ASP A 115 -0.51 -15.98 -3.15
C ASP A 115 0.97 -15.65 -2.88
N LYS A 116 1.85 -16.62 -3.15
CA LYS A 116 3.30 -16.44 -3.00
C LYS A 116 3.95 -16.06 -4.32
N GLY A 117 4.97 -15.22 -4.25
CA GLY A 117 5.89 -15.00 -5.36
C GLY A 117 6.42 -13.58 -5.49
N ALA A 118 6.39 -12.79 -4.42
CA ALA A 118 7.01 -11.48 -4.43
C ALA A 118 8.51 -11.57 -4.73
N SER A 119 9.06 -10.57 -5.43
CA SER A 119 10.46 -10.57 -5.82
C SER A 119 11.41 -10.46 -4.62
N GLY A 120 12.60 -11.04 -4.71
CA GLY A 120 13.58 -11.00 -3.63
C GLY A 120 14.03 -9.59 -3.26
N GLU A 121 14.18 -8.71 -4.25
CA GLU A 121 14.54 -7.30 -4.07
C GLU A 121 13.45 -6.54 -3.31
N PHE A 122 12.19 -6.74 -3.69
CA PHE A 122 11.05 -6.15 -3.00
C PHE A 122 10.98 -6.60 -1.55
N LYS A 123 11.08 -7.92 -1.28
CA LYS A 123 11.08 -8.48 0.08
C LYS A 123 12.16 -7.84 0.95
N ALA A 124 13.39 -7.75 0.43
CA ALA A 124 14.51 -7.16 1.16
C ALA A 124 14.28 -5.67 1.44
N THR A 125 13.71 -4.94 0.49
CA THR A 125 13.37 -3.52 0.66
C THR A 125 12.30 -3.31 1.72
N VAL A 126 11.20 -4.07 1.66
CA VAL A 126 10.12 -3.98 2.66
C VAL A 126 10.64 -4.33 4.05
N LYS A 127 11.45 -5.39 4.19
CA LYS A 127 12.06 -5.79 5.47
C LYS A 127 12.85 -4.64 6.11
N LYS A 128 13.67 -3.92 5.32
CA LYS A 128 14.42 -2.74 5.78
C LYS A 128 13.50 -1.58 6.18
N MET A 129 12.37 -1.41 5.49
CA MET A 129 11.42 -0.33 5.77
C MET A 129 10.57 -0.55 7.03
N ILE A 130 10.35 -1.80 7.46
CA ILE A 130 9.51 -2.11 8.64
C ILE A 130 10.00 -1.37 9.88
N ASN A 131 11.30 -1.40 10.18
CA ASN A 131 11.85 -0.72 11.36
C ASN A 131 11.68 0.81 11.29
N ALA A 132 11.76 1.39 10.08
CA ALA A 132 11.49 2.81 9.85
C ALA A 132 10.00 3.14 10.05
N LEU A 133 9.09 2.30 9.56
CA LEU A 133 7.65 2.45 9.76
C LEU A 133 7.28 2.37 11.24
N VAL A 134 7.76 1.34 11.96
CA VAL A 134 7.58 1.21 13.42
C VAL A 134 8.02 2.48 14.12
N THR A 135 9.24 2.94 13.86
CA THR A 135 9.77 4.16 14.48
C THR A 135 8.92 5.39 14.19
N ASN A 136 8.38 5.53 12.97
CA ASN A 136 7.52 6.66 12.64
C ASN A 136 6.15 6.55 13.30
N PHE A 137 5.49 5.40 13.22
CA PHE A 137 4.18 5.20 13.85
C PHE A 137 4.25 5.40 15.37
N THR A 138 5.24 4.79 16.06
CA THR A 138 5.45 5.01 17.50
C THR A 138 5.69 6.48 17.82
N ARG A 139 6.54 7.17 17.05
CA ARG A 139 6.83 8.61 17.26
C ARG A 139 5.58 9.49 17.17
N PHE A 140 4.62 9.12 16.32
CA PHE A 140 3.38 9.88 16.13
C PHE A 140 2.19 9.31 16.92
N GLY A 141 2.45 8.43 17.90
CA GLY A 141 1.45 8.03 18.91
C GLY A 141 0.72 6.72 18.63
N SER A 142 1.07 5.98 17.58
CA SER A 142 0.54 4.62 17.40
C SER A 142 1.15 3.70 18.47
N ILE A 143 0.28 3.05 19.25
CA ILE A 143 0.67 2.15 20.35
C ILE A 143 1.06 0.76 19.83
N ASP A 144 1.83 0.02 20.61
CA ASP A 144 2.17 -1.39 20.37
C ASP A 144 2.78 -1.69 18.99
N CYS A 145 3.40 -0.71 18.33
CA CYS A 145 4.08 -0.94 17.05
C CYS A 145 5.43 -1.66 17.21
N GLU A 146 6.06 -1.57 18.38
CA GLU A 146 7.40 -2.15 18.62
C GLU A 146 7.45 -3.68 18.48
N GLN A 147 6.32 -4.39 18.69
CA GLN A 147 6.22 -5.83 18.44
C GLN A 147 6.47 -6.23 16.97
N PHE A 148 6.40 -5.27 16.05
CA PHE A 148 6.65 -5.49 14.63
C PHE A 148 8.10 -5.28 14.23
N ARG A 149 8.96 -4.80 15.14
CA ARG A 149 10.38 -4.56 14.87
C ARG A 149 11.07 -5.88 14.49
N ILE A 150 11.98 -5.80 13.53
CA ILE A 150 12.76 -6.93 13.03
C ILE A 150 14.20 -6.75 13.52
N ASP A 151 14.73 -7.75 14.20
CA ASP A 151 16.13 -7.78 14.64
C ASP A 151 17.05 -7.99 13.44
N ASP A 152 18.08 -7.15 13.32
CA ASP A 152 19.21 -7.36 12.40
C ASP A 152 20.14 -8.43 12.99
N ARG A 153 19.75 -9.71 12.90
CA ARG A 153 20.67 -10.84 13.09
C ARG A 153 21.05 -11.45 11.74
#